data_AF-A0A0L0LI43-F1
#
_entry.id   AF-A0A0L0LI43-F1
#
_cell.length_a   1.000
_cell.length_b   1.000
_cell.length_c   1.000
_cell.angle_alpha   90.00
_cell.angle_beta   90.00
_cell.angle_gamma   90.00
#
_symmetry.space_group_name_H-M   'P 1'
#
loop_
_entity.id
_entity.type
_entity.pdbx_description
1 polymer ?
#
loop_
_entity_poly.entity_id
_entity_poly.type
_entity_poly.pdbx_seq_one_letter_code
_entity_poly.pdbx_strand_id
1 'polypeptide(L)'
;MLRFSYQIKKKAKDKGDHRITKHGQVAEFSLREMNRNVEQVRKQAREMEANAKLQDSMAENIRRANPDLVAYMKKLTPKKRYALTMLAIQENKAKQFKDQEKQAKSILRTLMSEDKEVRKQLKL
;
A
#
# COMPACT_ATOMS: atom_id res chain seq x y z
N MET A 1 14.82 -25.49 2.20
CA MET A 1 13.79 -25.10 3.19
C MET A 1 14.48 -24.66 4.46
N LEU A 2 14.23 -23.44 4.94
CA LEU A 2 14.76 -22.98 6.23
C LEU A 2 14.15 -23.86 7.34
N ARG A 3 15.00 -24.52 8.14
CA ARG A 3 14.56 -25.27 9.32
C ARG A 3 14.52 -24.31 10.50
N PHE A 4 13.36 -24.16 11.12
CA PHE A 4 13.19 -23.38 12.34
C PHE A 4 13.10 -24.32 13.53
N SER A 5 13.79 -23.98 14.62
CA SER A 5 13.58 -24.62 15.92
C SER A 5 13.03 -23.60 16.92
N TYR A 6 12.21 -24.06 17.85
CA TYR A 6 11.52 -23.20 18.82
C TYR A 6 11.87 -23.64 20.23
N GLN A 7 12.22 -22.70 21.09
CA GLN A 7 12.53 -22.97 22.50
C GLN A 7 11.78 -22.00 23.41
N ILE A 8 11.21 -22.51 24.49
CA ILE A 8 10.58 -21.66 25.51
C ILE A 8 11.69 -21.06 26.37
N LYS A 9 11.88 -19.74 26.25
CA LYS A 9 12.86 -18.98 27.03
C LYS A 9 12.35 -18.66 28.43
N LYS A 10 11.07 -18.32 28.57
CA LYS A 10 10.44 -17.99 29.86
C LYS A 10 9.02 -18.55 29.93
N LYS A 11 8.76 -19.38 30.93
CA LYS A 11 7.41 -19.86 31.26
C LYS A 11 6.64 -18.78 32.01
N ALA A 12 5.37 -18.63 31.68
CA ALA A 12 4.41 -17.77 32.38
C ALA A 12 3.27 -18.64 32.95
N LYS A 13 2.49 -18.07 33.87
CA LYS A 13 1.31 -18.71 34.47
C LYS A 13 0.26 -19.04 33.41
N ASP A 14 0.09 -18.15 32.44
CA ASP A 14 -0.67 -18.39 31.21
C ASP A 14 0.26 -18.95 30.12
N LYS A 15 -0.16 -20.05 29.47
CA LYS A 15 0.55 -20.68 28.34
C LYS A 15 0.64 -19.74 27.13
N GLY A 16 -0.32 -18.84 26.96
CA GLY A 16 -0.33 -17.85 25.87
C GLY A 16 0.81 -16.83 25.94
N ASP A 17 1.37 -16.61 27.14
CA ASP A 17 2.39 -15.59 27.42
C ASP A 17 3.79 -16.20 27.57
N HIS A 18 3.95 -17.48 27.24
CA HIS A 18 5.27 -18.11 27.18
C HIS A 18 6.12 -17.39 26.15
N ARG A 19 7.31 -16.95 26.54
CA ARG A 19 8.25 -16.30 25.62
C ARG A 19 8.99 -17.38 24.85
N ILE A 20 8.76 -17.44 23.55
CA ILE A 20 9.33 -18.43 22.63
C ILE A 20 10.42 -17.74 21.80
N THR A 21 11.57 -18.38 21.68
CA THR A 21 12.64 -18.00 20.77
C THR A 21 12.57 -18.88 19.53
N LYS A 22 12.47 -18.26 18.34
CA LYS A 22 12.61 -18.92 17.04
C LYS A 22 14.06 -18.84 16.57
N HIS A 23 14.68 -19.99 16.39
CA HIS A 23 16.03 -20.13 15.83
C HIS A 23 15.96 -20.32 14.31
N GLY A 24 16.87 -19.69 13.57
CA GLY A 24 16.89 -19.62 12.10
C GLY A 24 16.47 -18.26 11.53
N GLN A 25 15.72 -17.47 12.29
CA GLN A 25 15.48 -16.03 12.15
C GLN A 25 15.26 -15.54 13.58
N VAL A 26 16.33 -15.10 14.26
CA VAL A 26 16.31 -14.82 15.70
C VAL A 26 15.18 -13.83 16.03
N ALA A 27 14.08 -14.36 16.55
CA ALA A 27 12.88 -13.61 16.90
C ALA A 27 12.31 -14.17 18.20
N GLU A 28 12.02 -13.28 19.14
CA GLU A 28 11.34 -13.62 20.39
C GLU A 28 9.89 -13.13 20.32
N PHE A 29 8.96 -14.02 20.61
CA PHE A 29 7.53 -13.68 20.63
C PHE A 29 6.78 -14.58 21.60
N SER A 30 5.58 -14.17 21.97
CA SER A 30 4.61 -14.97 22.70
C SER A 30 3.54 -15.55 21.77
N LEU A 31 2.87 -16.63 22.19
CA LEU A 31 1.74 -17.19 21.42
C LEU A 31 0.59 -16.17 21.28
N ARG A 32 0.40 -15.30 22.27
CA ARG A 32 -0.58 -14.22 22.23
C ARG A 32 -0.23 -13.16 21.17
N GLU A 33 1.02 -12.74 21.08
CA GLU A 33 1.49 -11.84 20.02
C GLU A 33 1.37 -12.49 18.64
N MET A 34 1.71 -13.78 18.53
CA MET A 34 1.55 -14.53 17.29
C MET A 34 0.08 -14.58 16.86
N ASN A 35 -0.85 -14.85 17.78
CA ASN A 35 -2.29 -14.85 17.48
C ASN A 35 -2.78 -13.47 17.03
N ARG A 36 -2.37 -12.38 17.70
CA ARG A 36 -2.69 -11.01 17.27
C ARG A 36 -2.18 -10.72 15.86
N ASN A 37 -0.95 -11.12 15.56
CA ASN A 37 -0.36 -10.96 14.23
C ASN A 37 -1.13 -11.79 13.19
N VAL A 38 -1.53 -13.02 13.50
CA VAL A 38 -2.34 -13.87 12.62
C VAL A 38 -3.70 -13.21 12.34
N GLU A 39 -4.36 -12.67 13.36
CA GLU A 39 -5.64 -11.95 13.20
C GLU A 39 -5.48 -10.69 12.35
N GLN A 40 -4.44 -9.89 12.60
CA GLN A 40 -4.15 -8.70 11.81
C GLN A 40 -3.88 -9.05 10.33
N VAL A 41 -3.05 -10.07 10.07
CA VAL A 41 -2.76 -10.52 8.71
C VAL A 41 -4.01 -11.09 8.04
N ARG A 42 -4.87 -11.83 8.76
CA ARG A 42 -6.15 -12.30 8.24
C ARG A 42 -7.08 -11.14 7.88
N LYS A 43 -7.14 -10.11 8.71
CA LYS A 43 -7.93 -8.90 8.42
C LYS A 43 -7.41 -8.19 7.17
N GLN A 44 -6.11 -7.97 7.09
CA GLN A 44 -5.47 -7.38 5.90
C GLN A 44 -5.72 -8.22 4.64
N ALA A 45 -5.62 -9.55 4.73
CA ALA A 45 -5.91 -10.44 3.60
C ALA A 45 -7.37 -10.29 3.12
N ARG A 46 -8.34 -10.23 4.03
CA ARG A 46 -9.76 -10.00 3.69
C ARG A 46 -9.99 -8.62 3.05
N GLU A 47 -9.34 -7.58 3.57
CA GLU A 47 -9.42 -6.23 3.00
C GLU A 47 -8.82 -6.19 1.58
N MET A 48 -7.67 -6.84 1.38
CA MET A 48 -7.07 -6.96 0.06
C MET A 48 -7.95 -7.74 -0.92
N GLU A 49 -8.57 -8.85 -0.48
CA GLU A 49 -9.50 -9.62 -1.30
C GLU A 49 -10.74 -8.79 -1.68
N ALA A 50 -11.32 -8.06 -0.73
CA ALA A 50 -12.45 -7.18 -0.98
C ALA A 50 -12.08 -6.06 -1.98
N ASN A 51 -10.90 -5.45 -1.81
CA ASN A 51 -10.40 -4.45 -2.75
C ASN A 51 -10.19 -5.02 -4.15
N ALA A 52 -9.65 -6.24 -4.27
CA ALA A 52 -9.50 -6.91 -5.56
C ALA A 52 -10.85 -7.13 -6.25
N LYS A 53 -11.86 -7.63 -5.53
CA LYS A 53 -13.22 -7.82 -6.05
C LYS A 53 -13.87 -6.50 -6.49
N LEU A 54 -13.65 -5.42 -5.74
CA LEU A 54 -14.12 -4.09 -6.13
C LEU A 54 -13.46 -3.61 -7.42
N GLN A 55 -12.13 -3.78 -7.56
CA GLN A 55 -11.41 -3.42 -8.78
C GLN A 55 -11.88 -4.23 -9.99
N ASP A 56 -12.11 -5.54 -9.82
CA ASP A 56 -12.64 -6.39 -10.88
C ASP A 56 -14.04 -5.94 -11.32
N SER A 57 -14.91 -5.64 -10.35
CA SER A 57 -16.28 -5.15 -10.61
C SER A 57 -16.25 -3.81 -11.34
N MET A 58 -15.37 -2.89 -10.94
CA MET A 58 -15.19 -1.61 -11.63
C MET A 58 -14.66 -1.80 -13.05
N ALA A 59 -13.67 -2.66 -13.25
CA ALA A 59 -13.13 -2.96 -14.57
C ALA A 59 -14.20 -3.57 -15.48
N GLU A 60 -15.05 -4.45 -14.96
CA GLU A 60 -16.17 -5.01 -15.72
C GLU A 60 -17.19 -3.95 -16.11
N ASN A 61 -17.56 -3.05 -15.18
CA ASN A 61 -18.47 -1.94 -15.48
C ASN A 61 -17.91 -1.01 -16.55
N ILE A 62 -16.61 -0.68 -16.49
CA ILE A 62 -15.95 0.13 -17.53
C ILE A 62 -16.00 -0.58 -18.89
N ARG A 63 -15.75 -1.90 -18.92
CA ARG A 63 -15.85 -2.69 -20.16
C ARG A 63 -17.26 -2.70 -20.72
N ARG A 64 -18.29 -2.84 -19.86
CA ARG A 64 -19.70 -2.81 -20.27
C ARG A 64 -20.11 -1.44 -20.82
N ALA A 65 -19.64 -0.36 -20.19
CA ALA A 65 -19.95 1.00 -20.61
C ALA A 65 -19.20 1.44 -21.89
N ASN A 66 -18.09 0.78 -22.24
CA ASN A 66 -17.24 1.12 -23.39
C ASN A 66 -16.98 -0.12 -24.28
N PRO A 67 -18.01 -0.69 -24.92
CA PRO A 67 -17.89 -1.94 -25.68
C PRO A 67 -16.99 -1.80 -26.92
N ASP A 68 -16.95 -0.61 -27.51
CA ASP A 68 -16.10 -0.22 -28.64
C ASP A 68 -14.61 -0.28 -28.28
N LEU A 69 -14.23 0.24 -27.11
CA LEU A 69 -12.87 0.16 -26.59
C LEU A 69 -12.46 -1.31 -26.37
N VAL A 70 -13.35 -2.13 -25.84
CA VAL A 70 -13.10 -3.57 -25.65
C VAL A 70 -12.88 -4.26 -26.99
N ALA A 71 -13.70 -3.95 -28.00
CA ALA A 71 -13.55 -4.50 -29.35
C ALA A 71 -12.22 -4.07 -30.00
N TYR A 72 -11.82 -2.81 -29.84
CA TYR A 72 -10.52 -2.31 -30.28
C TYR A 72 -9.37 -3.05 -29.58
N MET A 73 -9.41 -3.14 -28.25
CA MET A 73 -8.37 -3.81 -27.48
C MET A 73 -8.22 -5.30 -27.84
N LYS A 74 -9.32 -5.99 -28.17
CA LYS A 74 -9.31 -7.38 -28.63
C LYS A 74 -8.55 -7.57 -29.95
N LYS A 75 -8.56 -6.58 -30.85
CA LYS A 75 -7.84 -6.61 -32.13
C LYS A 75 -6.33 -6.35 -31.99
N LEU A 76 -5.88 -5.86 -30.83
CA LEU A 76 -4.46 -5.61 -30.57
C LEU A 76 -3.73 -6.90 -30.19
N THR A 77 -2.50 -7.04 -30.68
CA THR A 77 -1.58 -8.09 -30.21
C THR A 77 -1.24 -7.88 -28.72
N PRO A 78 -0.91 -8.93 -27.97
CA PRO A 78 -0.55 -8.81 -26.55
C PRO A 78 0.57 -7.79 -26.30
N LYS A 79 1.58 -7.74 -27.19
CA LYS A 79 2.68 -6.77 -27.12
C LYS A 79 2.20 -5.33 -27.24
N LYS A 80 1.32 -5.02 -28.21
CA LYS A 80 0.76 -3.68 -28.39
C LYS A 80 -0.15 -3.30 -27.22
N ARG A 81 -0.95 -4.24 -26.72
CA ARG A 81 -1.79 -4.03 -25.53
C ARG A 81 -0.95 -3.67 -24.31
N TYR A 82 0.12 -4.42 -24.05
CA TYR A 82 1.05 -4.15 -22.96
C TYR A 82 1.71 -2.77 -23.09
N ALA A 83 2.17 -2.41 -24.29
CA ALA A 83 2.77 -1.10 -24.55
C ALA A 83 1.79 0.06 -24.27
N LEU A 84 0.52 -0.06 -24.70
CA LEU A 84 -0.51 0.94 -24.39
C LEU A 84 -0.80 1.03 -22.89
N THR A 85 -0.86 -0.09 -22.18
CA THR A 85 -1.02 -0.09 -20.71
C THR A 85 0.15 0.64 -20.04
N MET A 86 1.39 0.35 -20.46
CA MET A 86 2.57 1.01 -19.92
C MET A 86 2.57 2.51 -20.20
N LEU A 87 2.18 2.93 -21.40
CA LEU A 87 2.04 4.33 -21.75
C LEU A 87 1.03 5.04 -20.85
N ALA A 88 -0.17 4.47 -20.70
CA ALA A 88 -1.23 5.02 -19.84
C ALA A 88 -0.77 5.13 -18.37
N ILE A 89 0.00 4.17 -17.86
CA ILE A 89 0.61 4.24 -16.51
C ILE A 89 1.55 5.45 -16.40
N GLN A 90 2.42 5.68 -17.38
CA GLN A 90 3.37 6.80 -17.34
C GLN A 90 2.67 8.15 -17.48
N GLU A 91 1.65 8.25 -18.34
CA GLU A 91 0.84 9.46 -18.49
C GLU A 91 0.11 9.81 -17.19
N ASN A 92 -0.48 8.82 -16.53
CA ASN A 92 -1.14 9.02 -15.23
C ASN A 92 -0.15 9.44 -14.14
N LYS A 93 1.04 8.84 -14.09
CA LYS A 93 2.11 9.24 -13.16
C LYS A 93 2.58 10.67 -13.41
N ALA A 94 2.79 11.06 -14.68
CA ALA A 94 3.19 12.41 -15.04
C ALA A 94 2.14 13.45 -14.59
N LYS A 95 0.86 13.14 -14.78
CA LYS A 95 -0.24 13.98 -14.29
C LYS A 95 -0.22 14.11 -12.76
N GLN A 96 -0.07 12.98 -12.03
CA GLN A 96 0.04 12.98 -10.58
C GLN A 96 1.20 13.84 -10.07
N PHE A 97 2.39 13.72 -10.67
CA PHE A 97 3.54 14.54 -10.28
C PHE A 97 3.30 16.03 -10.53
N LYS A 98 2.65 16.38 -11.65
CA LYS A 98 2.30 17.78 -11.95
C LYS A 98 1.31 18.36 -10.94
N ASP A 99 0.34 17.56 -10.50
CA ASP A 99 -0.64 18.00 -9.50
C ASP A 99 0.02 18.11 -8.11
N GLN A 100 0.90 17.18 -7.74
CA GLN A 100 1.73 17.26 -6.53
C GLN A 100 2.63 18.50 -6.54
N GLU A 101 3.27 18.81 -7.68
CA GLU A 101 4.10 20.01 -7.84
C GLU A 101 3.28 21.28 -7.58
N LYS A 102 2.06 21.37 -8.13
CA LYS A 102 1.16 22.50 -7.88
C LYS A 102 0.80 22.64 -6.40
N GLN A 103 0.45 21.53 -5.75
CA GLN A 103 0.13 21.52 -4.32
C GLN A 103 1.33 21.95 -3.48
N ALA A 104 2.51 21.38 -3.74
CA ALA A 104 3.75 21.74 -3.05
C ALA A 104 4.09 23.23 -3.22
N LYS A 105 3.95 23.78 -4.43
CA LYS A 105 4.13 25.23 -4.68
C LYS A 105 3.13 26.07 -3.90
N SER A 106 1.88 25.63 -3.79
CA SER A 106 0.86 26.33 -2.99
C SER A 106 1.22 26.35 -1.51
N ILE A 107 1.59 25.19 -0.95
CA ILE A 107 2.01 25.06 0.45
C ILE A 107 3.24 25.93 0.73
N LEU A 108 4.24 25.88 -0.17
CA LEU A 108 5.45 26.70 -0.03
C LEU A 108 5.12 28.20 0.03
N ARG A 109 4.20 28.69 -0.80
CA ARG A 109 3.77 30.09 -0.76
C ARG A 109 3.14 30.46 0.58
N THR A 110 2.28 29.59 1.12
CA THR A 110 1.68 29.79 2.44
C THR A 110 2.75 29.85 3.53
N LEU A 111 3.67 28.87 3.56
CA LEU A 111 4.75 28.84 4.55
C LEU A 111 5.67 30.06 4.44
N MET A 112 5.99 30.53 3.23
CA MET A 112 6.78 31.75 3.04
C MET A 112 6.04 33.00 3.53
N SER A 113 4.71 33.05 3.38
CA SER A 113 3.90 34.15 3.91
C SER A 113 3.89 34.13 5.44
N GLU A 114 3.71 32.96 6.03
CA GLU A 114 3.75 32.75 7.48
C GLU A 114 5.12 33.11 8.06
N ASP A 115 6.23 32.66 7.45
CA ASP A 115 7.58 33.01 7.89
C ASP A 115 7.81 34.54 7.89
N LYS A 116 7.37 35.23 6.83
CA LYS A 116 7.46 36.70 6.76
C LYS A 116 6.66 37.37 7.88
N GLU A 117 5.46 36.88 8.15
CA GLU A 117 4.61 37.43 9.19
C GLU A 117 5.19 37.19 10.58
N VAL A 118 5.71 35.99 10.84
CA VAL A 118 6.40 35.64 12.10
C VAL A 118 7.63 36.52 12.30
N ARG A 119 8.49 36.68 11.28
CA ARG A 119 9.67 37.57 11.35
C ARG A 119 9.27 39.00 11.68
N LYS A 120 8.23 39.52 11.01
CA LYS A 120 7.68 40.85 11.28
C LYS A 120 7.20 41.00 12.73
N GLN A 121 6.48 40.01 13.26
CA GLN A 121 6.00 40.03 14.65
C GLN A 121 7.15 39.95 15.67
N LEU A 122 8.17 39.14 15.37
CA LEU A 122 9.33 38.95 16.24
C LEU A 122 10.41 40.03 16.08
N LYS A 123 10.25 40.98 15.14
CA LYS A 123 11.23 42.03 14.81
C LYS A 123 12.61 41.47 14.41
N LEU A 124 12.62 40.33 13.72
CA LEU A 124 13.80 39.71 13.11
C LEU A 124 13.94 40.16 11.65
#